data_AF-A0A843GVK3-F1
#
_entry.id   AF-A0A843GVK3-F1
#
_cell.length_a   1.000
_cell.length_b   1.000
_cell.length_c   1.000
_cell.angle_alpha   90.00
_cell.angle_beta   90.00
_cell.angle_gamma   90.00
#
_symmetry.space_group_name_H-M   'P 1'
#
loop_
_entity.id
_entity.type
_entity.pdbx_description
1 polymer ?
#
loop_
_entity_poly.entity_id
_entity_poly.type
_entity_poly.pdbx_seq_one_letter_code
_entity_poly.pdbx_strand_id
1 'polypeptide(L)'
;MRRTCTFLIGCRGSGKTYFLLKEAEKTGAVIITSQKIQADLLKLRAAEAGFSILDPVCWEDYQKLTFPETTRFLIDDLQELIFEIFKGKVDYAAVLDTLDAIHFNSI
;
A
#
# COMPACT_ATOMS: atom_id res chain seq x y z
N MET A 1 -0.42 21.47 -7.59
CA MET A 1 0.48 20.35 -7.95
C MET A 1 -0.39 19.12 -8.15
N ARG A 2 -0.43 18.51 -9.35
CA ARG A 2 -1.19 17.27 -9.58
C ARG A 2 -0.41 16.11 -8.98
N ARG A 3 -1.00 15.38 -8.03
CA ARG A 3 -0.45 14.12 -7.53
C ARG A 3 -1.02 12.99 -8.39
N THR A 4 -0.14 12.18 -8.98
CA THR A 4 -0.54 11.01 -9.75
C THR A 4 -0.54 9.80 -8.82
N CYS A 5 -1.60 9.00 -8.86
CA CYS A 5 -1.69 7.75 -8.11
C CYS A 5 -1.81 6.59 -9.11
N THR A 6 -1.09 5.51 -8.87
CA THR A 6 -1.14 4.28 -9.68
C THR A 6 -1.63 3.16 -8.79
N PHE A 7 -2.68 2.47 -9.23
CA PHE A 7 -3.26 1.34 -8.51
C PHE A 7 -2.79 0.04 -9.15
N LEU A 8 -2.29 -0.88 -8.31
CA LEU A 8 -1.96 -2.24 -8.73
C LEU A 8 -3.00 -3.20 -8.14
N ILE A 9 -3.85 -3.75 -9.00
CA ILE A 9 -4.94 -4.65 -8.62
C ILE A 9 -4.71 -6.01 -9.25
N GLY A 10 -5.04 -7.07 -8.51
CA GLY A 10 -4.87 -8.44 -8.97
C GLY A 10 -5.36 -9.44 -7.94
N CYS A 11 -5.54 -10.69 -8.35
CA CYS A 11 -6.02 -11.75 -7.48
C CYS A 11 -5.02 -12.12 -6.37
N ARG A 12 -5.47 -12.87 -5.36
CA ARG A 12 -4.56 -13.45 -4.35
C ARG A 12 -3.53 -14.34 -5.06
N GLY A 13 -2.26 -14.21 -4.66
CA GLY A 13 -1.16 -14.97 -5.27
C GLY A 13 -0.65 -14.40 -6.61
N SER A 14 -1.18 -13.28 -7.10
CA SER A 14 -0.73 -12.67 -8.38
C SER A 14 0.64 -11.96 -8.31
N GLY A 15 1.36 -12.07 -7.20
CA GLY A 15 2.68 -11.44 -7.04
C GLY A 15 2.67 -9.93 -6.74
N LYS A 16 1.52 -9.32 -6.39
CA LYS A 16 1.46 -7.87 -6.07
C LYS A 16 2.46 -7.43 -5.02
N THR A 17 2.57 -8.19 -3.92
CA THR A 17 3.54 -7.89 -2.87
C THR A 17 4.97 -7.90 -3.42
N TYR A 18 5.33 -8.87 -4.26
CA TYR A 18 6.66 -8.91 -4.86
C TYR A 18 6.92 -7.70 -5.77
N PHE A 19 5.94 -7.29 -6.58
CA PHE A 19 6.04 -6.08 -7.38
C PHE A 19 6.21 -4.84 -6.50
N LEU A 20 5.43 -4.74 -5.43
CA LEU A 20 5.48 -3.62 -4.50
C LEU A 20 6.84 -3.53 -3.80
N LEU A 21 7.42 -4.65 -3.37
CA LEU A 21 8.76 -4.72 -2.80
C LEU A 21 9.84 -4.30 -3.80
N LYS A 22 9.75 -4.78 -5.05
CA LYS A 22 10.68 -4.43 -6.13
C LYS A 22 10.65 -2.93 -6.44
N GLU A 23 9.47 -2.33 -6.50
CA GLU A 23 9.33 -0.89 -6.72
C GLU A 23 9.81 -0.09 -5.49
N ALA A 24 9.61 -0.59 -4.27
CA ALA A 24 10.15 0.04 -3.06
C ALA A 24 11.68 0.11 -3.10
N GLU A 25 12.36 -1.00 -3.43
CA GLU A 25 13.81 -1.05 -3.58
C GLU A 25 14.30 -0.07 -4.65
N LYS A 26 13.66 -0.11 -5.84
CA LYS A 26 14.03 0.74 -6.97
C LYS A 26 13.87 2.24 -6.69
N THR A 27 12.85 2.62 -5.92
CA THR A 27 12.46 4.03 -5.75
C THR A 27 12.83 4.63 -4.41
N GLY A 28 13.24 3.80 -3.44
CA GLY A 28 13.41 4.21 -2.04
C GLY A 28 12.11 4.63 -1.38
N ALA A 29 10.96 4.18 -1.88
CA ALA A 29 9.65 4.51 -1.32
C ALA A 29 9.42 3.77 0.00
N VAL A 30 8.74 4.44 0.93
CA VAL A 30 8.27 3.81 2.17
C VAL A 30 6.98 3.05 1.87
N ILE A 31 6.91 1.80 2.30
CA ILE A 31 5.68 1.02 2.21
C ILE A 31 4.83 1.31 3.45
N ILE A 32 3.59 1.72 3.23
CA ILE A 32 2.56 1.89 4.26
C ILE A 32 1.59 0.71 4.16
N THR A 33 1.22 0.14 5.30
CA THR A 33 0.27 -0.98 5.39
C THR A 33 -0.71 -0.76 6.56
N SER A 34 -1.75 -1.58 6.68
CA SER A 34 -2.82 -1.34 7.65
C SER A 34 -2.37 -1.63 9.10
N GLN A 35 -1.63 -2.72 9.31
CA GLN A 35 -1.30 -3.22 10.65
C GLN A 35 0.19 -3.49 10.82
N LYS A 36 0.67 -3.43 12.07
CA LYS A 36 2.08 -3.71 12.41
C LYS A 36 2.53 -5.09 11.96
N ILE A 37 1.68 -6.11 12.13
CA ILE A 37 2.00 -7.47 11.70
C ILE A 37 2.20 -7.59 10.18
N GLN A 38 1.49 -6.79 9.39
CA GLN A 38 1.69 -6.74 7.94
C GLN A 38 3.02 -6.06 7.59
N ALA A 39 3.42 -5.02 8.33
CA ALA A 39 4.71 -4.36 8.15
C ALA A 39 5.87 -5.32 8.42
N ASP A 40 5.78 -6.10 9.52
CA ASP A 40 6.75 -7.13 9.87
C ASP A 40 6.80 -8.24 8.79
N LEU A 41 5.64 -8.66 8.27
CA LEU A 41 5.56 -9.65 7.20
C LEU A 41 6.17 -9.15 5.89
N LEU A 42 5.97 -7.88 5.54
CA LEU A 42 6.59 -7.26 4.36
C LEU A 42 8.12 -7.23 4.49
N LYS A 43 8.63 -6.90 5.68
CA LYS A 43 10.06 -6.92 5.98
C LYS A 43 10.65 -8.32 5.85
N LEU A 44 9.96 -9.34 6.36
CA LEU A 44 10.37 -10.73 6.21
C LEU A 44 10.41 -11.14 4.72
N ARG A 45 9.34 -10.85 3.97
CA ARG A 45 9.27 -11.17 2.53
C ARG A 45 10.31 -10.44 1.70
N ALA A 46 10.65 -9.21 2.06
CA ALA A 46 11.74 -8.46 1.43
C ALA A 46 13.07 -9.18 1.63
N ALA A 47 13.37 -9.58 2.86
CA ALA A 47 14.59 -10.31 3.19
C ALA A 47 14.66 -11.67 2.47
N GLU A 48 13.56 -12.42 2.42
CA GLU A 48 13.46 -13.70 1.69
C GLU A 48 13.69 -13.53 0.18
N ALA A 49 13.21 -12.42 -0.39
CA ALA A 49 13.39 -12.08 -1.80
C ALA A 49 14.73 -11.41 -2.12
N GLY A 50 15.55 -11.10 -1.10
CA GLY A 50 16.82 -10.40 -1.27
C GLY A 50 16.71 -8.91 -1.60
N PHE A 51 15.56 -8.29 -1.30
CA PHE A 51 15.35 -6.85 -1.53
C PHE A 51 15.85 -6.01 -0.36
N SER A 52 16.52 -4.90 -0.68
CA SER A 52 16.92 -3.88 0.29
C SER A 52 15.95 -2.71 0.25
N ILE A 53 15.02 -2.67 1.21
CA ILE A 53 13.98 -1.64 1.31
C ILE A 53 14.05 -0.88 2.64
N LEU A 54 13.43 0.30 2.69
CA LEU A 54 13.16 0.98 3.95
C LEU A 54 12.20 0.16 4.82
N ASP A 55 12.28 0.32 6.13
CA ASP A 55 11.36 -0.36 7.06
C ASP A 55 9.90 0.01 6.73
N PRO A 56 9.05 -0.99 6.41
CA PRO A 56 7.62 -0.75 6.22
C PRO A 56 6.99 -0.19 7.49
N VAL A 57 5.97 0.64 7.31
CA VAL A 57 5.31 1.38 8.40
C VAL A 57 3.82 1.04 8.39
N CYS A 58 3.24 0.74 9.55
CA CYS A 58 1.79 0.60 9.65
C CYS A 58 1.11 1.98 9.72
N TRP A 59 -0.17 2.04 9.38
CA TRP A 59 -0.93 3.29 9.33
C TRP A 59 -0.86 4.09 10.64
N GLU A 60 -1.00 3.43 11.79
CA GLU A 60 -0.93 4.08 13.11
C GLU A 60 0.42 4.74 13.39
N ASP A 61 1.51 4.13 12.92
CA ASP A 61 2.86 4.68 13.09
C ASP A 61 3.13 5.78 12.06
N TYR A 62 2.65 5.62 10.82
CA TYR A 62 2.73 6.63 9.78
C TYR A 62 2.10 7.96 10.24
N GLN A 63 0.99 7.92 10.96
CA GLN A 63 0.32 9.11 11.50
C GLN A 63 1.16 9.90 12.52
N LYS A 64 2.14 9.25 13.16
CA LYS A 64 2.98 9.85 14.22
C LYS A 64 4.35 10.30 13.69
N LEU A 65 4.71 9.85 12.49
CA LEU A 65 6.02 10.12 11.88
C LEU A 65 5.97 11.40 11.03
N THR A 66 7.11 12.09 10.97
CA THR A 66 7.31 13.22 10.06
C THR A 66 8.19 12.76 8.91
N PHE A 67 7.69 12.89 7.68
CA PHE A 67 8.44 12.56 6.47
C PHE A 67 8.80 13.84 5.71
N PRO A 68 9.98 13.88 5.05
CA PRO A 68 10.27 14.90 4.05
C PRO A 68 9.18 14.98 2.98
N GLU A 69 8.90 16.18 2.46
CA GLU A 69 7.90 16.36 1.38
C GLU A 69 8.22 15.56 0.11
N THR A 70 9.49 15.21 -0.08
CA THR A 70 9.97 14.44 -1.22
C THR A 70 9.81 12.93 -1.05
N THR A 71 9.34 12.45 0.11
CA THR A 71 9.17 11.02 0.37
C THR A 71 8.09 10.43 -0.54
N ARG A 72 8.43 9.30 -1.15
CA ARG A 72 7.51 8.50 -1.96
C ARG A 72 6.91 7.40 -1.10
N PHE A 73 5.65 7.10 -1.36
CA PHE A 73 4.90 6.10 -0.61
C PHE A 73 4.30 5.06 -1.55
N LEU A 74 4.36 3.81 -1.12
CA LEU A 74 3.62 2.69 -1.68
C LEU A 74 2.64 2.23 -0.60
N ILE A 75 1.39 1.92 -0.99
CA ILE A 75 0.38 1.46 -0.04
C ILE A 75 0.08 0.00 -0.35
N ASP A 76 0.29 -0.88 0.62
CA ASP A 76 -0.12 -2.28 0.56
C ASP A 76 -1.50 -2.44 1.18
N ASP A 77 -2.29 -3.37 0.65
CA ASP A 77 -3.67 -3.66 1.08
C ASP A 77 -4.54 -2.41 1.29
N LEU A 78 -4.57 -1.54 0.27
CA LEU A 78 -5.31 -0.27 0.29
C LEU A 78 -6.79 -0.45 0.72
N GLN A 79 -7.43 -1.55 0.34
CA GLN A 79 -8.81 -1.86 0.73
C GLN A 79 -8.98 -1.93 2.26
N GLU A 80 -8.02 -2.54 2.96
CA GLU A 80 -8.04 -2.66 4.41
C GLU A 80 -7.71 -1.31 5.06
N LEU A 81 -6.77 -0.57 4.47
CA LEU A 81 -6.40 0.76 4.94
C LEU A 81 -7.56 1.76 4.81
N ILE A 82 -8.33 1.70 3.72
CA ILE A 82 -9.56 2.48 3.54
C ILE A 82 -10.56 2.09 4.64
N PHE A 83 -10.75 0.81 4.90
CA PHE A 83 -11.66 0.37 5.97
C PHE A 83 -11.23 0.94 7.34
N GLU A 84 -9.94 0.89 7.67
CA GLU A 84 -9.41 1.45 8.91
C GLU A 84 -9.57 2.97 9.01
N ILE A 85 -9.28 3.71 7.93
CA ILE A 85 -9.45 5.17 7.87
C ILE A 85 -10.91 5.57 8.05
N PHE A 86 -11.82 4.81 7.45
CA PHE A 86 -13.24 5.14 7.38
C PHE A 86 -14.10 4.38 8.40
N LYS A 87 -13.50 3.65 9.34
CA LYS A 87 -14.16 2.84 10.37
C LYS A 87 -15.40 3.57 10.93
N GLY A 88 -16.57 3.15 10.46
CA GLY A 88 -17.89 3.62 10.91
C GLY A 88 -18.54 4.81 10.18
N LYS A 89 -17.96 5.34 9.09
CA LYS A 89 -18.52 6.52 8.38
C LYS A 89 -18.85 6.31 6.91
N VAL A 90 -18.51 5.16 6.33
CA VAL A 90 -18.67 4.93 4.89
C VAL A 90 -19.43 3.65 4.64
N ASP A 91 -20.49 3.76 3.83
CA ASP A 91 -21.18 2.61 3.27
C ASP A 91 -20.24 1.91 2.29
N TYR A 92 -19.70 0.78 2.74
CA TYR A 92 -18.65 0.05 2.05
C TYR A 92 -19.15 -0.56 0.73
N ALA A 93 -20.45 -0.87 0.63
CA ALA A 93 -21.05 -1.31 -0.62
C ALA A 93 -20.92 -0.22 -1.70
N ALA A 94 -21.18 1.04 -1.34
CA ALA A 94 -21.07 2.16 -2.27
C ALA A 94 -19.63 2.42 -2.75
N VAL A 95 -18.62 2.20 -1.89
CA VAL A 95 -17.20 2.34 -2.29
C VAL A 95 -16.76 1.21 -3.20
N LEU A 96 -17.12 -0.03 -2.88
CA LEU A 96 -16.81 -1.18 -3.74
C LEU A 96 -17.49 -1.07 -5.11
N ASP A 97 -18.78 -0.69 -5.14
CA ASP A 97 -19.52 -0.46 -6.38
C ASP A 97 -18.87 0.66 -7.22
N THR A 98 -18.33 1.70 -6.57
CA THR A 98 -17.61 2.78 -7.25
C THR A 98 -16.27 2.31 -7.81
N LEU A 99 -15.55 1.45 -7.09
CA LEU A 99 -14.28 0.88 -7.56
C LEU A 99 -14.49 -0.11 -8.70
N ASP A 100 -15.55 -0.91 -8.66
CA ASP A 100 -15.92 -1.83 -9.75
C ASP A 100 -16.42 -1.07 -11.00
N ALA A 101 -17.05 0.11 -10.81
CA ALA A 101 -17.47 0.99 -11.90
C ALA A 101 -16.30 1.72 -12.58
N ILE A 102 -15.14 1.85 -11.93
CA ILE A 102 -13.93 2.34 -12.56
C ILE A 102 -13.36 1.20 -13.40
N HIS A 103 -13.68 1.18 -14.70
CA HIS A 103 -13.01 0.32 -15.68
C HIS A 103 -11.50 0.52 -15.58
N PHE A 104 -10.81 -0.45 -14.97
CA PHE A 104 -9.37 -0.49 -14.90
C PHE A 104 -8.83 -0.82 -16.29
N ASN A 105 -8.18 0.16 -16.92
CA ASN A 105 -7.26 -0.11 -18.02
C ASN A 105 -6.09 -0.90 -17.44
N SER A 106 -6.19 -2.23 -17.50
CA SER A 106 -5.09 -3.16 -17.24
C SER A 106 -3.95 -2.84 -18.21
N ILE A 107 -2.77 -2.58 -17.66
CA ILE A 107 -1.49 -2.67 -18.40
C ILE A 107 -1.11 -4.14 -18.50
#